data_AF-A0A9E0RBV5-F1
#
_entry.id   AF-A0A9E0RBV5-F1
#
_cell.length_a   1.000
_cell.length_b   1.000
_cell.length_c   1.000
_cell.angle_alpha   90.00
_cell.angle_beta   90.00
_cell.angle_gamma   90.00
#
_symmetry.space_group_name_H-M   'P 1'
#
loop_
_entity.id
_entity.type
_entity.pdbx_description
1 polymer ?
#
loop_
_entity_poly.entity_id
_entity_poly.type
_entity_poly.pdbx_seq_one_letter_code
_entity_poly.pdbx_strand_id
1 'polypeptide(L)' 'MSDQPKITIDDKEYLIEDLSDEAKTQLGNMNIVDQKIANLEQEVAIMKTARNTYAQALAAALPQKN' A
#
# COMPACT_ATOMS: atom_id res chain seq x y z
N MET A 1 8.38 -23.36 25.05
CA MET A 1 7.09 -22.74 24.71
C MET A 1 7.08 -22.60 23.21
N SER A 2 6.25 -23.36 22.53
CA SER A 2 6.21 -23.39 21.06
C SER A 2 5.19 -22.37 20.60
N ASP A 3 5.59 -21.11 20.44
CA ASP A 3 4.72 -20.12 19.80
C ASP A 3 4.68 -20.42 18.30
N GLN A 4 3.67 -21.18 17.89
CA GLN A 4 3.40 -21.45 16.49
C GLN A 4 2.86 -20.17 15.84
N PRO A 5 3.41 -19.77 14.68
CA PRO A 5 3.00 -18.54 14.03
C PRO A 5 1.54 -18.65 13.56
N LYS A 6 0.77 -17.61 13.85
CA LYS A 6 -0.65 -17.50 13.51
C LYS A 6 -0.89 -16.31 12.59
N ILE A 7 -1.93 -16.42 11.79
CA ILE A 7 -2.46 -15.31 10.99
C ILE A 7 -3.95 -15.16 11.25
N THR A 8 -4.44 -13.93 11.15
CA THR A 8 -5.88 -13.64 11.21
C THR A 8 -6.38 -13.36 9.81
N ILE A 9 -7.37 -14.14 9.36
CA ILE A 9 -8.06 -13.94 8.08
C ILE A 9 -9.56 -13.86 8.41
N ASP A 10 -10.24 -12.80 7.99
CA ASP A 10 -11.68 -12.57 8.22
C ASP A 10 -12.08 -12.75 9.70
N ASP A 11 -11.32 -12.11 10.61
CA ASP A 11 -11.51 -12.16 12.07
C ASP A 11 -11.37 -13.55 12.70
N LYS A 12 -10.80 -14.53 11.97
CA LYS A 12 -10.49 -15.87 12.48
C LYS A 12 -8.99 -16.10 12.52
N GLU A 13 -8.51 -16.62 13.63
CA GLU A 13 -7.12 -17.07 13.78
C GLU A 13 -6.91 -18.45 13.13
N TYR A 14 -5.86 -18.56 12.33
CA TYR A 14 -5.37 -19.80 11.76
C TYR A 14 -3.90 -19.98 12.13
N LEU A 15 -3.53 -21.20 12.56
CA LEU A 15 -2.12 -21.56 12.64
C LEU A 15 -1.59 -21.70 11.21
N ILE A 16 -0.40 -21.15 10.95
CA ILE A 16 0.19 -21.23 9.59
C ILE A 16 0.42 -22.68 9.17
N GLU A 17 0.74 -23.57 10.11
CA GLU A 17 0.93 -24.99 9.81
C GLU A 17 -0.34 -25.71 9.33
N ASP A 18 -1.51 -25.27 9.80
CA ASP A 18 -2.81 -25.83 9.44
C ASP A 18 -3.28 -25.42 8.03
N LEU A 19 -2.60 -24.44 7.42
CA LEU A 19 -2.91 -23.99 6.07
C LEU A 19 -2.39 -24.98 5.03
N SER A 20 -3.19 -25.20 3.99
CA SER A 20 -2.75 -25.92 2.80
C SER A 20 -1.59 -25.18 2.10
N ASP A 21 -0.80 -25.91 1.33
CA ASP A 21 0.31 -25.31 0.54
C ASP A 21 -0.20 -24.26 -0.45
N GLU A 22 -1.40 -24.46 -1.00
CA GLU A 22 -2.06 -23.48 -1.85
C GLU A 22 -2.44 -22.22 -1.06
N ALA A 23 -3.02 -22.36 0.13
CA ALA A 23 -3.35 -21.21 0.98
C ALA A 23 -2.09 -20.40 1.38
N LYS A 24 -0.99 -21.07 1.71
CA LYS A 24 0.31 -20.42 1.98
C LYS A 24 0.84 -19.67 0.75
N THR A 25 0.69 -20.26 -0.43
CA THR A 25 1.10 -19.63 -1.70
C THR A 25 0.28 -18.37 -1.97
N GLN A 26 -1.04 -18.43 -1.82
CA GLN A 26 -1.90 -17.25 -2.03
C GLN A 26 -1.65 -16.16 -0.99
N LEU A 27 -1.41 -16.52 0.28
CA LEU A 27 -0.99 -15.57 1.31
C LEU A 27 0.31 -14.85 0.93
N GLY A 28 1.30 -15.60 0.43
CA GLY A 28 2.55 -15.02 -0.08
C GLY A 28 2.33 -14.06 -1.24
N ASN A 29 1.49 -14.44 -2.21
CA ASN A 29 1.12 -13.57 -3.33
C ASN A 29 0.42 -12.28 -2.88
N MET A 30 -0.51 -12.39 -1.93
CA MET A 30 -1.24 -11.24 -1.37
C MET A 30 -0.27 -10.26 -0.71
N ASN A 31 0.63 -10.74 0.14
CA ASN A 31 1.65 -9.90 0.79
C ASN A 31 2.53 -9.15 -0.23
N ILE A 32 2.89 -9.78 -1.35
CA ILE A 32 3.66 -9.14 -2.42
C ILE A 32 2.83 -8.05 -3.11
N VAL A 33 1.55 -8.31 -3.36
CA VAL A 33 0.65 -7.33 -3.98
C VAL A 33 0.43 -6.14 -3.04
N ASP A 34 0.23 -6.37 -1.75
CA ASP A 34 0.04 -5.32 -0.75
C ASP A 34 1.27 -4.41 -0.65
N GLN A 35 2.48 -4.98 -0.66
CA GLN A 35 3.72 -4.20 -0.71
C GLN A 35 3.81 -3.32 -1.97
N LYS A 36 3.39 -3.84 -3.12
CA LYS A 36 3.37 -3.06 -4.38
C LYS A 36 2.34 -1.94 -4.32
N ILE A 37 1.16 -2.20 -3.75
CA ILE A 37 0.13 -1.17 -3.56
C ILE A 37 0.68 -0.05 -2.67
N ALA A 38 1.28 -0.38 -1.53
CA ALA A 38 1.86 0.61 -0.62
C ALA A 38 2.93 1.48 -1.32
N ASN A 39 3.79 0.87 -2.14
CA ASN A 39 4.78 1.61 -2.92
C ASN A 39 4.13 2.57 -3.93
N LEU A 40 3.10 2.11 -4.66
CA LEU A 40 2.37 2.95 -5.61
C LEU A 40 1.65 4.11 -4.91
N GLU A 41 1.08 3.88 -3.73
CA GLU A 41 0.46 4.95 -2.93
C GLU A 41 1.48 6.01 -2.51
N GLN A 42 2.70 5.60 -2.15
CA GLN A 42 3.80 6.52 -1.86
C GLN A 42 4.18 7.34 -3.11
N GLU A 43 4.32 6.71 -4.28
CA GLU A 43 4.59 7.42 -5.54
C GLU A 43 3.49 8.43 -5.86
N VAL A 44 2.22 8.04 -5.70
CA VAL A 44 1.07 8.93 -5.90
C VAL A 44 1.12 10.13 -4.96
N ALA A 45 1.52 9.94 -3.69
CA ALA A 45 1.66 11.04 -2.73
C ALA A 45 2.76 12.04 -3.17
N ILE A 46 3.89 11.53 -3.66
CA ILE A 46 4.97 12.37 -4.22
C ILE A 46 4.46 13.15 -5.44
N MET A 47 3.77 12.48 -6.37
CA MET A 47 3.22 13.12 -7.57
C MET A 47 2.18 14.20 -7.24
N LYS A 48 1.32 13.97 -6.23
CA LYS A 48 0.36 14.97 -5.74
C LYS A 48 1.08 16.22 -5.22
N THR A 49 2.18 16.04 -4.49
CA THR A 49 2.99 17.16 -3.98
C THR A 49 3.58 17.96 -5.13
N ALA A 50 4.22 17.30 -6.10
CA ALA A 50 4.78 17.96 -7.28
C ALA A 50 3.72 18.74 -8.08
N ARG A 51 2.56 18.11 -8.33
CA ARG A 51 1.42 18.76 -9.00
C ARG A 51 0.97 20.04 -8.28
N ASN A 52 0.87 19.99 -6.96
CA ASN A 52 0.46 21.15 -6.16
C ASN A 52 1.48 22.29 -6.26
N THR A 53 2.77 21.97 -6.19
CA THR A 53 3.85 22.95 -6.41
C THR A 53 3.76 23.60 -7.79
N TYR A 54 3.55 22.82 -8.85
CA TYR A 54 3.38 23.36 -10.19
C TYR A 54 2.12 24.22 -10.34
N ALA A 55 1.02 23.83 -9.70
CA ALA A 55 -0.21 24.63 -9.71
C ALA A 55 0.00 26.00 -9.02
N GLN A 56 0.73 26.03 -7.91
CA GLN A 56 1.09 27.28 -7.23
C GLN A 56 2.00 28.16 -8.08
N ALA A 57 3.03 27.58 -8.69
CA ALA A 57 3.94 28.30 -9.59
C ALA A 57 3.19 28.88 -10.79
N LEU A 58 2.27 28.11 -11.39
CA LEU A 58 1.42 28.59 -12.46
C LEU A 58 0.55 29.76 -11.98
N ALA A 59 -0.12 29.63 -10.84
CA ALA A 59 -0.96 30.70 -10.29
C ALA A 59 -0.19 32.00 -10.07
N ALA A 60 1.07 31.92 -9.61
CA ALA A 60 1.96 33.07 -9.44
C ALA A 60 2.42 33.70 -10.76
N ALA A 61 2.48 32.91 -11.85
CA ALA A 61 2.89 33.36 -13.17
C ALA A 61 1.73 33.95 -14.00
N LEU A 62 0.47 33.75 -13.58
CA LEU A 62 -0.67 34.32 -14.27
C LEU A 62 -0.72 35.84 -14.12
N PRO A 63 -1.10 36.59 -15.17
CA PRO A 63 -1.23 38.04 -15.09
C PRO A 63 -2.28 38.42 -14.04
N GLN A 64 -1.92 39.29 -13.10
CA GLN A 64 -2.89 39.87 -12.17
C GLN A 64 -3.80 40.79 -12.96
N LYS A 65 -5.10 40.48 -12.98
CA LYS A 65 -6.11 41.40 -13.49
C LYS A 65 -6.17 42.60 -12.53
N ASN A 66 -5.72 43.76 -13.01
CA ASN A 66 -6.05 45.06 -12.44
C ASN A 66 -7.53 45.36 -12.67
#